data_AF-A0A5C7QMI7-F1
#
_entry.id   AF-A0A5C7QMI7-F1
#
_cell.length_a   1.000
_cell.length_b   1.000
_cell.length_c   1.000
_cell.angle_alpha   90.00
_cell.angle_beta   90.00
_cell.angle_gamma   90.00
#
_symmetry.space_group_name_H-M   'P 1'
#
loop_
_entity.id
_entity.type
_entity.pdbx_description
1 polymer ?
#
loop_
_entity_poly.entity_id
_entity_poly.type
_entity_poly.pdbx_seq_one_letter_code
_entity_poly.pdbx_strand_id
1 'polypeptide(L)'
;MKVRAQIGMVLNLDKCIGCHTCSVTCKNVWTSRPGVEYAWFNNVETKPGIGYPKEWENQDKWNGGWVRKADGSIVPRQGGKWQLLMKIFANPNLPEIDDYYEPFTFDYDHLHSAPEMKHAPTARPRSLITGKRMEKIEWGPNWEEILGGEFAKRSKDKNFDAIQKDIYGQFEN
;
A
#
# COMPACT_ATOMS: atom_id res chain seq x y z
N MET A 1 30.65 -25.96 1.61
CA MET A 1 30.11 -25.27 0.42
C MET A 1 28.79 -25.95 0.03
N LYS A 2 27.66 -25.23 0.00
CA LYS A 2 26.37 -25.76 -0.45
C LYS A 2 25.87 -24.89 -1.62
N VAL A 3 26.10 -25.33 -2.85
CA VAL A 3 25.68 -24.60 -4.05
C VAL A 3 24.15 -24.65 -4.17
N ARG A 4 23.54 -23.52 -4.49
CA ARG A 4 22.10 -23.35 -4.73
C ARG A 4 21.90 -22.46 -5.95
N ALA A 5 20.71 -22.51 -6.56
CA ALA A 5 20.33 -21.67 -7.69
C ALA A 5 18.99 -20.96 -7.41
N GLN A 6 18.86 -19.72 -7.88
CA GLN A 6 17.66 -18.89 -7.79
C GLN A 6 17.58 -17.97 -9.00
N ILE A 7 16.38 -17.74 -9.53
CA ILE A 7 16.14 -16.74 -10.57
C ILE A 7 15.98 -15.38 -9.89
N GLY A 8 16.90 -14.46 -10.16
CA GLY A 8 16.83 -13.06 -9.72
C GLY A 8 16.06 -12.18 -10.70
N MET A 9 15.71 -10.96 -10.27
CA MET A 9 15.04 -9.96 -11.09
C MET A 9 15.76 -8.61 -10.93
N VAL A 10 15.83 -7.85 -12.01
CA VAL A 10 16.37 -6.48 -12.02
C VAL A 10 15.32 -5.55 -12.61
N LEU A 11 15.04 -4.44 -11.92
CA LEU A 11 14.15 -3.38 -12.39
C LEU A 11 15.00 -2.13 -12.64
N ASN A 12 15.07 -1.69 -13.89
CA ASN A 12 15.78 -0.46 -14.24
C ASN A 12 14.87 0.74 -14.02
N LEU A 13 15.09 1.49 -12.94
CA LEU A 13 14.27 2.64 -12.57
C LEU A 13 14.43 3.84 -13.52
N ASP A 14 15.55 3.94 -14.24
CA ASP A 14 15.76 4.95 -15.30
C ASP A 14 14.81 4.74 -16.49
N LYS A 15 14.40 3.49 -16.73
CA LYS A 15 13.42 3.12 -17.76
C LYS A 15 12.00 2.91 -17.20
N CYS A 16 11.81 3.14 -15.91
CA CYS A 16 10.48 3.03 -15.31
C CYS A 16 9.63 4.23 -15.73
N ILE A 17 8.43 3.94 -16.23
CA ILE A 17 7.48 4.97 -16.66
C ILE A 17 6.24 5.04 -15.77
N GLY A 18 6.23 4.33 -14.64
CA GLY A 18 5.12 4.37 -13.69
C GLY A 18 3.75 3.98 -14.27
N CYS A 19 3.68 3.12 -15.28
CA CYS A 19 2.42 2.87 -16.01
C CYS A 19 1.45 1.87 -15.35
N HIS A 20 1.84 1.24 -14.23
CA HIS A 20 1.05 0.26 -13.48
C HIS A 20 0.61 -1.01 -14.26
N THR A 21 1.03 -1.23 -15.50
CA THR A 21 0.68 -2.44 -16.28
C THR A 21 1.05 -3.74 -15.56
N CYS A 22 2.21 -3.77 -14.89
CA CYS A 22 2.65 -4.90 -14.07
C CYS A 22 1.69 -5.19 -12.90
N SER A 23 1.07 -4.16 -12.33
CA SER A 23 0.13 -4.29 -11.22
C SER A 23 -1.19 -4.87 -11.70
N VAL A 24 -1.72 -4.37 -12.83
CA VAL A 24 -3.00 -4.82 -13.38
C VAL A 24 -2.94 -6.27 -13.88
N THR A 25 -1.87 -6.66 -14.59
CA THR A 25 -1.71 -8.05 -15.05
C THR A 25 -1.62 -9.02 -13.87
N CYS A 26 -0.85 -8.66 -12.84
CA CYS A 26 -0.76 -9.45 -11.62
C CYS A 26 -2.12 -9.56 -10.90
N LYS A 27 -2.83 -8.43 -10.76
CA LYS A 27 -4.17 -8.37 -10.15
C LYS A 27 -5.14 -9.32 -10.85
N ASN A 28 -5.28 -9.18 -12.16
CA ASN A 28 -6.22 -9.93 -12.97
C ASN A 28 -6.00 -11.45 -12.89
N VAL A 29 -4.74 -11.88 -12.90
CA VAL A 29 -4.42 -13.31 -12.87
C VAL A 29 -4.56 -13.91 -11.46
N TRP A 30 -4.14 -13.18 -10.43
CA TRP A 30 -3.88 -13.79 -9.11
C TRP A 30 -4.82 -13.34 -7.99
N THR A 31 -5.25 -12.07 -7.98
CA THR A 31 -5.84 -11.43 -6.78
C THR A 31 -7.15 -10.68 -7.05
N SER A 32 -7.95 -11.13 -8.02
CA SER A 32 -9.30 -10.60 -8.28
C SER A 32 -10.43 -11.27 -7.49
N ARG A 33 -10.11 -12.16 -6.55
CA ARG A 33 -11.11 -12.88 -5.73
C ARG A 33 -11.44 -12.09 -4.44
N PRO A 34 -12.65 -12.24 -3.89
CA PRO A 34 -13.00 -11.73 -2.57
C PRO A 34 -12.02 -12.21 -1.47
N GLY A 35 -11.67 -11.32 -0.56
CA GLY A 35 -10.64 -11.48 0.47
C GLY A 35 -9.24 -11.01 0.05
N VAL A 36 -8.97 -10.80 -1.24
CA VAL A 36 -7.67 -10.31 -1.76
C VAL A 36 -7.82 -9.23 -2.83
N GLU A 37 -9.02 -8.69 -3.00
CA GLU A 37 -9.31 -7.60 -3.93
C GLU A 37 -8.50 -6.34 -3.57
N TYR A 38 -8.27 -6.09 -2.29
CA TYR A 38 -7.43 -4.99 -1.82
C TYR A 38 -5.94 -5.27 -2.04
N ALA A 39 -5.52 -6.54 -2.10
CA ALA A 39 -4.11 -6.92 -2.08
C ALA A 39 -3.44 -6.82 -3.45
N TRP A 40 -2.43 -5.96 -3.60
CA TRP A 40 -1.63 -5.82 -4.81
C TRP A 40 -0.28 -6.50 -4.63
N PHE A 41 -0.13 -7.74 -5.13
CA PHE A 41 1.15 -8.47 -5.04
C PHE A 41 2.30 -7.76 -5.76
N ASN A 42 1.99 -7.16 -6.90
CA ASN A 42 2.84 -6.18 -7.55
C ASN A 42 2.12 -4.83 -7.48
N ASN A 43 2.71 -3.87 -6.79
CA ASN A 43 2.28 -2.47 -6.79
C ASN A 43 3.41 -1.58 -7.30
N VAL A 44 3.08 -0.34 -7.63
CA VAL A 44 4.03 0.71 -8.05
C VAL A 44 3.70 1.94 -7.22
N GLU A 45 4.73 2.61 -6.72
CA GLU A 45 4.59 3.76 -5.83
C GLU A 45 5.36 4.94 -6.42
N THR A 46 4.76 6.13 -6.34
CA THR A 46 5.45 7.38 -6.70
C THR A 46 6.21 7.89 -5.48
N LYS A 47 7.46 8.32 -5.69
CA LYS A 47 8.31 8.90 -4.64
C LYS A 47 8.53 10.40 -4.88
N PRO A 48 8.59 11.23 -3.83
CA PRO A 48 8.44 10.86 -2.42
C PRO A 48 6.98 10.58 -2.03
N GLY A 49 6.77 9.60 -1.13
CA GLY A 49 5.46 9.13 -0.67
C GLY A 49 5.57 8.03 0.40
N ILE A 50 4.48 7.80 1.14
CA ILE A 50 4.45 6.81 2.24
C ILE A 50 4.12 5.39 1.77
N GLY A 51 3.59 5.23 0.56
CA GLY A 51 3.47 3.95 -0.13
C GLY A 51 2.28 3.08 0.31
N TYR A 52 2.37 1.78 -0.02
CA TYR A 52 1.29 0.81 0.18
C TYR A 52 1.84 -0.49 0.83
N PRO A 53 1.39 -0.86 2.05
CA PRO A 53 0.56 -0.07 2.97
C PRO A 53 1.28 1.21 3.44
N LYS A 54 0.52 2.13 4.02
CA LYS A 54 1.01 3.42 4.50
C LYS A 54 2.23 3.26 5.42
N GLU A 55 3.31 3.97 5.08
CA GLU A 55 4.59 3.99 5.80
C GLU A 55 5.28 2.62 5.89
N TRP A 56 5.12 1.72 4.92
CA TRP A 56 5.67 0.35 5.01
C TRP A 56 7.19 0.29 5.28
N GLU A 57 7.95 1.32 4.90
CA GLU A 57 9.39 1.44 5.17
C GLU A 57 9.72 1.75 6.64
N ASN A 58 8.78 2.26 7.43
CA ASN A 58 8.97 2.64 8.82
C ASN A 58 9.02 1.41 9.75
N GLN A 59 10.22 0.83 9.92
CA GLN A 59 10.41 -0.35 10.77
C GLN A 59 10.39 -0.06 12.27
N ASP A 60 10.33 1.22 12.68
CA ASP A 60 10.08 1.59 14.07
C ASP A 60 8.58 1.45 14.40
N LYS A 61 7.71 1.54 13.37
CA LYS A 61 6.27 1.25 13.44
C LYS A 61 5.97 -0.24 13.18
N TRP A 62 6.38 -0.76 12.02
CA TRP A 62 5.95 -2.09 11.53
C TRP A 62 6.77 -3.26 12.07
N ASN A 63 7.94 -2.98 12.65
CA ASN A 63 8.82 -4.00 13.22
C ASN A 63 9.19 -5.13 12.25
N GLY A 64 9.27 -4.87 10.94
CA GLY A 64 9.71 -5.84 9.94
C GLY A 64 11.23 -6.08 9.93
N GLY A 65 11.65 -7.13 9.24
CA GLY A 65 13.06 -7.46 9.04
C GLY A 65 13.76 -8.06 10.27
N TRP A 66 15.09 -7.91 10.30
CA TRP A 66 15.99 -8.53 11.28
C TRP A 66 16.80 -7.47 12.03
N VAL A 67 17.17 -7.77 13.27
CA VAL A 67 18.13 -6.99 14.07
C VAL A 67 19.34 -7.87 14.36
N ARG A 68 20.54 -7.30 14.21
CA ARG A 68 21.80 -7.92 14.59
C ARG A 68 22.11 -7.59 16.05
N LYS A 69 22.33 -8.61 16.86
CA LYS A 69 22.73 -8.49 18.27
C LYS A 69 24.23 -8.18 18.40
N ALA A 70 24.65 -7.76 19.59
CA ALA A 70 26.05 -7.49 19.91
C ALA A 70 26.96 -8.72 19.72
N ASP A 71 26.43 -9.94 19.94
CA ASP A 71 27.14 -11.21 19.71
C ASP A 71 27.22 -11.61 18.22
N GLY A 72 26.67 -10.78 17.32
CA GLY A 72 26.65 -11.01 15.88
C GLY A 72 25.52 -11.91 15.38
N SER A 73 24.73 -12.52 16.27
CA SER A 73 23.54 -13.29 15.89
C SER A 73 22.42 -12.37 15.39
N ILE A 74 21.47 -12.92 14.63
CA ILE A 74 20.30 -12.18 14.13
C ILE A 74 19.02 -12.70 14.80
N VAL A 75 18.09 -11.77 15.05
CA VAL A 75 16.74 -12.08 15.51
C VAL A 75 15.71 -11.26 14.72
N PRO A 76 14.48 -11.76 14.51
CA PRO A 76 13.43 -10.94 13.93
C PRO A 76 13.23 -9.67 14.76
N ARG A 77 13.01 -8.53 14.11
CA ARG A 77 12.76 -7.27 14.83
C ARG A 77 11.52 -7.36 15.71
N GLN A 78 10.52 -8.14 15.31
CA GLN A 78 9.32 -8.42 16.10
C GLN A 78 9.58 -9.21 17.40
N GLY A 79 10.74 -9.85 17.52
CA GLY A 79 11.18 -10.63 18.69
C GLY A 79 11.67 -12.04 18.36
N GLY A 80 12.28 -12.69 19.35
CA GLY A 80 12.66 -14.10 19.28
C GLY A 80 11.43 -15.04 19.31
N LYS A 81 11.66 -16.35 19.14
CA LYS A 81 10.60 -17.37 19.02
C LYS A 81 9.51 -17.26 20.11
N TRP A 82 9.89 -17.14 21.38
CA TRP A 82 8.95 -17.03 22.50
C TRP A 82 8.16 -15.72 22.51
N GLN A 83 8.81 -14.59 22.18
CA GLN A 83 8.14 -13.29 22.09
C GLN A 83 7.12 -13.24 20.95
N LEU A 84 7.44 -13.89 19.82
CA LEU A 84 6.49 -14.05 18.72
C LEU A 84 5.30 -14.92 19.11
N LEU A 85 5.54 -16.06 19.80
CA LEU A 85 4.47 -16.95 20.25
C LEU A 85 3.50 -16.23 21.20
N MET A 86 4.00 -15.38 22.10
CA MET A 86 3.17 -14.60 23.02
C MET A 86 2.27 -13.56 22.31
N LYS A 87 2.57 -13.21 21.05
CA LYS A 87 1.80 -12.25 20.23
C LYS A 87 0.83 -12.91 19.25
N ILE A 88 0.66 -14.24 19.30
CA ILE A 88 -0.12 -14.98 18.30
C ILE A 88 -1.62 -14.64 18.31
N PHE A 89 -2.19 -14.37 19.48
CA PHE A 89 -3.63 -14.11 19.61
C PHE A 89 -4.04 -12.70 19.16
N ALA A 90 -3.10 -11.76 19.20
CA ALA A 90 -3.27 -10.41 18.70
C ALA A 90 -1.88 -9.86 18.37
N ASN A 91 -1.56 -9.81 17.07
CA ASN A 91 -0.27 -9.29 16.63
C ASN A 91 -0.32 -7.74 16.69
N PRO A 92 0.45 -7.09 17.59
CA PRO A 92 0.39 -5.64 17.77
C PRO A 92 1.03 -4.86 16.60
N ASN A 93 1.73 -5.54 15.69
CA ASN A 93 2.40 -4.93 14.54
C ASN A 93 1.70 -5.22 13.21
N LEU A 94 0.52 -5.85 13.24
CA LEU A 94 -0.21 -6.20 12.04
C LEU A 94 -0.82 -4.92 11.43
N PRO A 95 -0.53 -4.58 10.16
CA PRO A 95 -1.23 -3.50 9.47
C PRO A 95 -2.72 -3.81 9.36
N GLU A 96 -3.54 -2.80 9.59
CA GLU A 96 -4.99 -2.89 9.48
C GLU A 96 -5.44 -2.60 8.04
N ILE A 97 -6.71 -2.86 7.74
CA ILE A 97 -7.22 -2.62 6.39
C ILE A 97 -7.11 -1.14 5.98
N ASP A 98 -7.21 -0.22 6.94
CA ASP A 98 -7.12 1.22 6.70
C ASP A 98 -5.68 1.71 6.45
N ASP A 99 -4.67 0.90 6.81
CA ASP A 99 -3.28 1.11 6.39
C ASP A 99 -3.08 0.77 4.91
N TYR A 100 -3.92 -0.11 4.37
CA TYR A 100 -4.01 -0.37 2.94
C TYR A 100 -5.03 0.60 2.32
N TYR A 101 -6.28 0.16 2.18
CA TYR A 101 -7.48 0.94 1.84
C TYR A 101 -8.70 0.03 2.01
N GLU A 102 -9.87 0.62 2.27
CA GLU A 102 -11.14 -0.10 2.16
C GLU A 102 -11.43 -0.37 0.66
N PRO A 103 -11.44 -1.63 0.20
CA PRO A 103 -11.73 -1.94 -1.20
C PRO A 103 -13.17 -1.55 -1.52
N PHE A 104 -13.38 -0.91 -2.67
CA PHE A 104 -14.67 -0.37 -3.08
C PHE A 104 -15.04 -0.77 -4.50
N THR A 105 -16.34 -0.73 -4.76
CA THR A 105 -16.95 -0.80 -6.09
C THR A 105 -17.97 0.33 -6.25
N PHE A 106 -18.66 0.41 -7.37
CA PHE A 106 -19.71 1.39 -7.60
C PHE A 106 -21.03 0.72 -7.95
N ASP A 107 -22.11 1.41 -7.62
CA ASP A 107 -23.48 0.99 -7.94
C ASP A 107 -23.82 1.28 -9.41
N TYR A 108 -23.16 0.58 -10.33
CA TYR A 108 -23.32 0.81 -11.77
C TYR A 108 -24.74 0.49 -12.26
N ASP A 109 -25.40 -0.50 -11.65
CA ASP A 109 -26.77 -0.89 -12.02
C ASP A 109 -27.76 0.27 -11.87
N HIS A 110 -27.57 1.15 -10.89
CA HIS A 110 -28.42 2.33 -10.69
C HIS A 110 -28.45 3.26 -11.92
N LEU A 111 -27.40 3.27 -12.76
CA LEU A 111 -27.40 4.04 -14.01
C LEU A 111 -28.37 3.47 -15.06
N HIS A 112 -28.71 2.19 -14.95
CA HIS A 112 -29.57 1.47 -15.88
C HIS A 112 -31.00 1.30 -15.33
N SER A 113 -31.12 1.09 -14.02
CA SER A 113 -32.38 0.73 -13.35
C SER A 113 -33.09 1.91 -12.66
N ALA A 114 -32.48 3.10 -12.66
CA ALA A 114 -33.11 4.27 -12.04
C ALA A 114 -34.47 4.62 -12.68
N PRO A 115 -35.51 4.88 -11.86
CA PRO A 115 -36.79 5.34 -12.38
C PRO A 115 -36.67 6.78 -12.92
N GLU A 116 -37.77 7.31 -13.46
CA GLU A 116 -37.85 8.73 -13.76
C GLU A 116 -37.64 9.56 -12.48
N MET A 117 -36.65 10.46 -12.50
CA MET A 117 -36.25 11.27 -11.35
C MET A 117 -35.97 12.71 -11.80
N LYS A 118 -36.05 13.63 -10.83
CA LYS A 118 -35.73 15.06 -11.07
C LYS A 118 -34.24 15.32 -11.31
N HIS A 119 -33.37 14.43 -10.83
CA HIS A 119 -31.91 14.56 -10.92
C HIS A 119 -31.33 13.35 -11.62
N ALA A 120 -30.24 13.56 -12.36
CA ALA A 120 -29.55 12.49 -13.08
C ALA A 120 -29.04 11.41 -12.11
N PRO A 121 -29.19 10.11 -12.45
CA PRO A 121 -28.68 9.03 -11.62
C PRO A 121 -27.14 9.01 -11.63
N THR A 122 -26.55 8.55 -10.53
CA THR A 122 -25.09 8.46 -10.36
C THR A 122 -24.70 7.14 -9.72
N ALA A 123 -23.63 6.49 -10.19
CA ALA A 123 -23.07 5.32 -9.54
C ALA A 123 -22.24 5.73 -8.31
N ARG A 124 -22.79 5.52 -7.11
CA ARG A 124 -22.10 5.86 -5.86
C ARG A 124 -21.22 4.71 -5.33
N PRO A 125 -20.15 5.02 -4.58
CA PRO A 125 -19.24 4.01 -4.07
C PRO A 125 -19.91 3.13 -3.00
N ARG A 126 -19.54 1.85 -3.00
CA ARG A 126 -19.94 0.85 -2.01
C ARG A 126 -18.71 0.09 -1.55
N SER A 127 -18.66 -0.19 -0.25
CA SER A 127 -17.63 -1.01 0.36
C SER A 127 -17.73 -2.46 -0.08
N LEU A 128 -16.62 -3.07 -0.49
CA LEU A 128 -16.54 -4.52 -0.76
C LEU A 128 -16.42 -5.34 0.54
N ILE A 129 -16.12 -4.70 1.68
CA ILE A 129 -16.06 -5.35 3.00
C ILE A 129 -17.46 -5.42 3.63
N THR A 130 -18.15 -4.28 3.69
CA THR A 130 -19.42 -4.17 4.42
C THR A 130 -20.65 -4.23 3.51
N GLY A 131 -20.48 -4.07 2.19
CA GLY A 131 -21.57 -3.92 1.23
C GLY A 131 -22.32 -2.59 1.34
N LYS A 132 -21.98 -1.74 2.32
CA LYS A 132 -22.67 -0.48 2.59
C LYS A 132 -22.21 0.61 1.63
N ARG A 133 -23.08 1.61 1.46
CA ARG A 133 -22.77 2.84 0.73
C ARG A 133 -21.66 3.59 1.45
N MET A 134 -20.69 4.09 0.69
CA MET A 134 -19.67 5.00 1.17
C MET A 134 -20.11 6.44 0.85
N GLU A 135 -19.88 7.37 1.78
CA GLU A 135 -20.10 8.79 1.50
C GLU A 135 -19.00 9.36 0.60
N LYS A 136 -17.75 8.94 0.82
CA LYS A 136 -16.59 9.36 0.05
C LYS A 136 -15.53 8.26 0.07
N ILE A 137 -14.78 8.13 -1.03
CA ILE A 137 -13.54 7.35 -1.07
C ILE A 137 -12.43 8.28 -0.56
N GLU A 138 -11.73 7.87 0.50
CA GLU A 138 -10.72 8.71 1.15
C GLU A 138 -9.28 8.24 0.91
N TRP A 139 -9.10 7.02 0.40
CA TRP A 139 -7.80 6.46 0.09
C TRP A 139 -7.87 5.36 -0.98
N GLY A 140 -6.72 4.96 -1.49
CA GLY A 140 -6.55 3.87 -2.46
C GLY A 140 -5.11 3.38 -2.51
N PRO A 141 -4.84 2.27 -3.22
CA PRO A 141 -3.52 1.64 -3.24
C PRO A 141 -2.44 2.45 -3.97
N ASN A 142 -2.84 3.51 -4.69
CA ASN A 142 -1.97 4.39 -5.46
C ASN A 142 -2.38 5.86 -5.27
N TRP A 143 -2.77 6.25 -4.04
CA TRP A 143 -3.34 7.56 -3.75
C TRP A 143 -2.36 8.73 -3.94
N GLU A 144 -1.06 8.45 -3.85
CA GLU A 144 0.03 9.45 -3.93
C GLU A 144 0.65 9.54 -5.34
N GLU A 145 -0.02 8.97 -6.34
CA GLU A 145 0.47 8.94 -7.73
C GLU A 145 0.73 10.34 -8.28
N ILE A 146 1.81 10.49 -9.06
CA ILE A 146 2.23 11.75 -9.71
C ILE A 146 2.24 12.91 -8.70
N LEU A 147 2.85 12.68 -7.53
CA LEU A 147 2.96 13.65 -6.43
C LEU A 147 1.59 14.10 -5.88
N GLY A 148 0.58 13.25 -5.94
CA GLY A 148 -0.76 13.48 -5.39
C GLY A 148 -0.73 13.84 -3.90
N GLY A 149 -1.22 15.03 -3.57
CA GLY A 149 -1.27 15.56 -2.21
C GLY A 149 -0.12 16.51 -1.86
N GLU A 150 -0.31 17.23 -0.75
CA GLU A 150 0.64 18.23 -0.27
C GLU A 150 2.04 17.63 0.01
N PHE A 151 3.10 18.37 -0.33
CA PHE A 151 4.47 17.96 -0.03
C PHE A 151 4.69 17.69 1.46
N ALA A 152 4.04 18.45 2.36
CA ALA A 152 4.11 18.20 3.80
C ALA A 152 3.66 16.78 4.22
N LYS A 153 2.72 16.19 3.47
CA LYS A 153 2.25 14.82 3.71
C LYS A 153 3.17 13.79 3.06
N ARG A 154 3.52 13.99 1.79
CA ARG A 154 4.41 13.10 1.02
C ARG A 154 5.83 13.06 1.56
N SER A 155 6.35 14.17 2.07
CA SER A 155 7.68 14.27 2.66
C SER A 155 7.83 13.53 3.99
N LYS A 156 6.77 12.90 4.52
CA LYS A 156 6.85 11.91 5.60
C LYS A 156 7.44 10.57 5.15
N ASP A 157 7.74 10.44 3.86
CA ASP A 157 8.56 9.37 3.31
C ASP A 157 9.80 9.11 4.19
N LYS A 158 9.98 7.85 4.61
CA LYS A 158 11.07 7.43 5.49
C LYS A 158 12.45 7.69 4.86
N ASN A 159 12.51 7.76 3.53
CA ASN A 159 13.75 8.04 2.81
C ASN A 159 14.25 9.49 3.00
N PHE A 160 13.43 10.40 3.54
CA PHE A 160 13.81 11.78 3.83
C PHE A 160 14.38 12.02 5.24
N ASP A 161 14.43 11.04 6.14
CA ASP A 161 14.79 11.23 7.57
C ASP A 161 16.12 11.96 7.80
N ALA A 162 17.11 11.76 6.93
CA ALA A 162 18.45 12.35 7.04
C ALA A 162 18.70 13.50 6.04
N ILE A 163 17.65 14.03 5.42
CA ILE A 163 17.73 15.00 4.32
C ILE A 163 17.04 16.30 4.73
N GLN A 164 17.69 17.43 4.45
CA GLN A 164 17.02 18.74 4.49
C GLN A 164 16.07 18.85 3.30
N LYS A 165 14.78 18.65 3.55
CA LYS A 165 13.79 18.43 2.50
C LYS A 165 13.01 19.66 2.05
N ASP A 166 13.18 20.80 2.71
CA ASP A 166 12.41 22.03 2.44
C ASP A 166 12.55 22.51 0.99
N ILE A 167 13.74 22.33 0.38
CA ILE A 167 13.99 22.72 -1.00
C ILE A 167 13.11 21.96 -2.01
N TYR A 168 12.84 20.67 -1.78
CA TYR A 168 12.03 19.82 -2.67
C TYR A 168 10.51 20.07 -2.57
N GLY A 169 10.11 21.01 -1.70
CA GLY A 169 8.73 21.50 -1.65
C GLY A 169 8.48 22.72 -2.52
N GLN A 170 9.53 23.30 -3.11
CA GLN A 170 9.43 24.44 -4.02
C GLN A 170 8.99 23.97 -5.40
N PHE A 171 8.30 24.82 -6.17
CA PHE A 171 7.76 24.40 -7.46
C PHE A 171 8.85 24.03 -8.49
N GLU A 172 10.01 24.69 -8.41
CA GLU A 172 11.13 24.51 -9.33
C GLU A 172 12.04 23.32 -9.01
N ASN A 173 11.88 22.67 -7.84
CA ASN A 173 12.80 21.66 -7.28
C ASN A 173 12.07 20.37 -6.85
#